data_AF-A0A3L7PJU7-F1
#
_entry.id   AF-A0A3L7PJU7-F1
#
_cell.length_a   1.000
_cell.length_b   1.000
_cell.length_c   1.000
_cell.angle_alpha   90.00
_cell.angle_beta   90.00
_cell.angle_gamma   90.00
#
_symmetry.space_group_name_H-M   'P 1'
#
loop_
_entity.id
_entity.type
_entity.pdbx_description
1 polymer ?
#
loop_
_entity_poly.entity_id
_entity_poly.type
_entity_poly.pdbx_seq_one_letter_code
_entity_poly.pdbx_strand_id
1 'polypeptide(L)'
;MSGEMGLESMLAGLWEILAVAGPVLLLILVTALGISLLQATTQLQDQSLAIIPRLLIGGLALLYALPWMVDRLGEFTRETIHRVASGGH
;
A
#
# COMPACT_ATOMS: atom_id res chain seq x y z
N MET A 1 -15.20 -11.84 -26.47
CA MET A 1 -13.72 -11.82 -26.47
C MET A 1 -13.12 -10.47 -26.03
N SER A 2 -13.32 -9.34 -26.73
CA SER A 2 -12.74 -8.04 -26.29
C SER A 2 -13.32 -7.51 -24.97
N GLY A 3 -14.63 -7.67 -24.72
CA GLY A 3 -15.27 -7.24 -23.47
C GLY A 3 -14.83 -8.08 -22.25
N GLU A 4 -14.58 -9.37 -22.44
CA GLU A 4 -14.14 -10.28 -21.35
C GLU A 4 -12.68 -10.00 -20.95
N MET A 5 -11.78 -9.73 -21.90
CA MET A 5 -10.40 -9.30 -21.61
C MET A 5 -10.36 -8.03 -20.74
N GLY A 6 -11.27 -7.08 -20.98
CA GLY A 6 -11.39 -5.87 -20.18
C GLY A 6 -11.74 -6.19 -18.73
N LEU A 7 -12.75 -7.04 -18.50
CA LEU A 7 -13.16 -7.42 -17.15
C LEU A 7 -12.07 -8.19 -16.40
N GLU A 8 -11.36 -9.09 -17.07
CA GLU A 8 -10.25 -9.83 -16.44
C GLU A 8 -9.10 -8.90 -16.03
N SER A 9 -8.74 -7.93 -16.88
CA SER A 9 -7.70 -6.95 -16.53
C SER A 9 -8.10 -6.05 -15.35
N MET A 10 -9.39 -5.70 -15.23
CA MET A 10 -9.91 -4.96 -14.09
C MET A 10 -9.89 -5.78 -12.80
N LEU A 11 -10.28 -7.06 -12.85
CA LEU A 11 -10.24 -7.95 -11.70
C LEU A 11 -8.79 -8.20 -11.23
N ALA A 12 -7.87 -8.40 -12.17
CA ALA A 12 -6.44 -8.53 -11.87
C ALA A 12 -5.90 -7.27 -11.19
N GLY A 13 -6.27 -6.07 -11.68
CA GLY A 13 -5.90 -4.81 -11.06
C GLY A 13 -6.44 -4.64 -9.63
N LEU A 14 -7.69 -5.04 -9.37
CA LEU A 14 -8.26 -5.03 -8.01
C LEU A 14 -7.49 -5.96 -7.07
N TRP A 15 -7.06 -7.12 -7.57
CA TRP A 15 -6.27 -8.06 -6.81
C TRP A 15 -4.87 -7.56 -6.51
N GLU A 16 -4.22 -6.90 -7.46
CA GLU A 16 -2.92 -6.29 -7.22
C GLU A 16 -3.02 -5.15 -6.20
N ILE A 17 -4.06 -4.30 -6.31
CA ILE A 17 -4.34 -3.26 -5.31
C ILE A 17 -4.50 -3.88 -3.93
N LEU A 18 -5.27 -4.96 -3.78
CA LEU A 18 -5.43 -5.58 -2.46
C LEU A 18 -4.12 -6.22 -1.96
N ALA A 19 -3.37 -6.88 -2.84
CA ALA A 19 -2.10 -7.51 -2.51
C ALA A 19 -1.07 -6.47 -2.01
N VAL A 20 -1.03 -5.29 -2.64
CA VAL A 20 -0.15 -4.18 -2.26
C VAL A 20 -0.69 -3.43 -1.03
N ALA A 21 -1.99 -3.12 -1.00
CA ALA A 21 -2.61 -2.36 0.09
C ALA A 21 -2.67 -3.15 1.40
N GLY A 22 -2.88 -4.46 1.36
CA GLY A 22 -3.00 -5.32 2.55
C GLY A 22 -1.87 -5.15 3.56
N PRO A 23 -0.60 -5.43 3.20
CA PRO A 23 0.54 -5.27 4.11
C PRO A 23 0.78 -3.82 4.49
N VAL A 24 0.58 -2.85 3.58
CA VAL A 24 0.72 -1.41 3.88
C VAL A 24 -0.29 -0.97 4.94
N LEU A 25 -1.56 -1.36 4.79
CA LEU A 25 -2.64 -1.05 5.73
C LEU A 25 -2.37 -1.68 7.10
N LEU A 26 -1.91 -2.93 7.13
CA LEU A 26 -1.56 -3.61 8.37
C LEU A 26 -0.41 -2.90 9.09
N LEU A 27 0.61 -2.48 8.33
CA LEU A 27 1.77 -1.76 8.85
C LEU A 27 1.37 -0.38 9.40
N ILE A 28 0.52 0.36 8.68
CA ILE A 28 -0.07 1.62 9.15
C ILE A 28 -0.90 1.40 10.42
N LEU A 29 -1.74 0.36 10.45
CA LEU A 29 -2.62 0.05 11.58
C LEU A 29 -1.82 -0.26 12.85
N VAL A 30 -0.85 -1.16 12.77
CA VAL A 30 0.02 -1.54 13.89
C VAL A 30 0.78 -0.32 14.41
N THR A 31 1.33 0.48 13.49
CA THR A 31 2.08 1.68 13.82
C THR A 31 1.20 2.72 14.51
N ALA A 32 0.02 3.01 13.95
CA ALA A 32 -0.92 3.98 14.50
C ALA A 32 -1.46 3.56 15.87
N LEU A 33 -1.76 2.27 16.05
CA LEU A 33 -2.18 1.71 17.33
C LEU A 33 -1.07 1.76 18.39
N GLY A 34 0.17 1.44 18.01
CA GLY A 34 1.32 1.55 18.92
C GLY A 34 1.50 2.98 19.43
N ILE A 35 1.40 3.96 18.53
CA ILE A 35 1.53 5.38 18.89
C ILE A 35 0.37 5.85 19.76
N SER A 36 -0.87 5.43 19.50
CA SER A 36 -2.03 5.82 20.31
C SER A 36 -1.93 5.25 21.74
N LEU A 37 -1.41 4.03 21.89
CA LEU A 37 -1.18 3.42 23.20
C LEU A 37 -0.10 4.18 23.99
N LEU A 38 1.00 4.56 23.34
CA LEU A 38 2.07 5.36 23.95
C LEU A 38 1.58 6.75 24.36
N GLN A 39 0.74 7.40 23.53
CA GLN A 39 0.11 8.68 23.90
C GLN A 39 -0.79 8.52 25.14
N ALA A 40 -1.60 7.46 25.18
CA ALA A 40 -2.54 7.21 26.28
C ALA A 40 -1.83 6.89 27.61
N THR A 41 -0.77 6.07 27.57
CA THR A 41 -0.02 5.67 28.78
C THR A 41 0.81 6.78 29.37
N THR A 42 1.37 7.68 28.55
CA THR A 42 2.23 8.79 29.03
C THR A 42 1.42 10.03 29.45
N GLN A 43 0.08 10.01 29.32
CA GLN A 43 -0.81 11.15 29.59
C GLN A 43 -0.43 12.45 28.85
N LEU A 44 0.32 12.35 27.76
CA LEU A 44 0.73 13.50 26.94
C LEU A 44 -0.47 13.97 26.10
N GLN A 45 -1.18 14.99 26.58
CA GLN A 45 -2.31 15.63 25.89
C GLN A 45 -1.90 16.71 24.88
N ASP A 46 -0.62 17.08 24.81
CA ASP A 46 -0.15 18.07 23.83
C ASP A 46 0.00 17.45 22.44
N GLN A 47 -0.98 17.69 21.59
CA GLN A 47 -1.03 17.16 20.22
C GLN A 47 0.20 17.57 19.39
N SER A 48 0.85 18.71 19.69
CA SER A 48 1.98 19.21 18.90
C SER A 48 3.22 18.32 19.03
N LEU A 49 3.53 17.90 20.26
CA LEU A 49 4.68 17.04 20.55
C LEU A 49 4.51 15.63 19.99
N ALA A 50 3.26 15.17 19.87
CA ALA A 50 2.94 13.82 19.46
C ALA A 50 2.82 13.66 17.93
N ILE A 51 2.75 14.77 17.17
CA ILE A 51 2.77 14.79 15.70
C ILE A 51 4.12 14.35 15.14
N ILE A 52 5.23 14.82 15.71
CA ILE A 52 6.59 14.55 15.23
C ILE A 52 6.92 13.04 15.23
N PRO A 53 6.80 12.31 16.37
CA PRO A 53 7.07 10.88 16.39
C PRO A 53 6.11 10.11 15.48
N ARG A 54 4.84 10.55 15.35
CA ARG A 54 3.88 9.92 14.43
C ARG A 54 4.30 10.04 12.96
N LEU A 55 4.75 11.21 12.55
CA LEU A 55 5.23 11.44 11.18
C LEU A 55 6.53 10.68 10.89
N LEU A 56 7.48 10.67 11.83
CA LEU A 56 8.74 9.94 11.65
C LEU A 56 8.51 8.44 11.53
N ILE A 57 7.73 7.84 12.43
CA ILE A 57 7.49 6.40 12.41
C ILE A 57 6.65 6.02 11.18
N GLY A 58 5.59 6.79 10.87
CA GLY A 58 4.78 6.57 9.67
C GLY A 58 5.56 6.76 8.36
N GLY A 59 6.45 7.74 8.31
CA GLY A 59 7.32 7.99 7.17
C GLY A 59 8.36 6.88 6.97
N LEU A 60 8.99 6.40 8.04
CA LEU A 60 9.93 5.27 7.98
C LEU A 60 9.23 3.97 7.56
N ALA A 61 8.03 3.73 8.11
CA ALA A 61 7.16 2.63 7.71
C ALA A 61 6.86 2.66 6.20
N LEU A 62 6.50 3.83 5.67
CA LEU A 62 6.22 4.00 4.25
C LEU A 62 7.49 3.81 3.40
N LEU A 63 8.62 4.41 3.79
CA LEU A 63 9.90 4.26 3.08
C LEU A 63 10.36 2.80 3.02
N TYR A 64 10.10 2.03 4.08
CA TYR A 64 10.38 0.60 4.12
C TYR A 64 9.48 -0.19 3.17
N ALA A 65 8.19 0.15 3.09
CA ALA A 65 7.25 -0.50 2.16
C ALA A 65 7.43 -0.07 0.70
N LEU A 66 7.96 1.13 0.46
CA LEU A 66 8.07 1.76 -0.86
C LEU A 66 8.77 0.91 -1.93
N PRO A 67 9.99 0.37 -1.73
CA PRO A 67 10.67 -0.41 -2.76
C PRO A 67 9.87 -1.63 -3.19
N TRP A 68 9.28 -2.33 -2.22
CA TRP A 68 8.44 -3.50 -2.49
C TRP A 68 7.16 -3.15 -3.27
N MET A 69 6.51 -2.02 -2.95
CA MET A 69 5.33 -1.55 -3.68
C MET A 69 5.66 -1.22 -5.14
N VAL A 70 6.80 -0.57 -5.37
CA VAL A 70 7.26 -0.19 -6.72
C VAL A 70 7.57 -1.43 -7.55
N ASP A 71 8.23 -2.44 -6.98
CA ASP A 71 8.50 -3.70 -7.68
C ASP A 71 7.21 -4.40 -8.10
N ARG A 72 6.22 -4.48 -7.19
CA ARG A 72 4.91 -5.09 -7.48
C ARG A 72 4.13 -4.37 -8.58
N LEU A 73 4.03 -3.05 -8.50
CA LEU A 73 3.38 -2.25 -9.53
C LEU A 73 4.12 -2.35 -10.88
N GLY A 74 5.45 -2.42 -10.83
CA GLY A 74 6.29 -2.63 -12.01
C GLY A 74 6.00 -3.96 -12.69
N GLU A 75 5.90 -5.05 -11.92
CA GLU A 75 5.57 -6.38 -12.43
C GLU A 75 4.18 -6.43 -13.05
N PHE A 76 3.18 -5.90 -12.34
CA PHE A 76 1.80 -5.83 -12.85
C PHE A 76 1.71 -5.04 -14.16
N THR A 77 2.45 -3.94 -14.28
CA THR A 77 2.50 -3.14 -15.51
C THR A 77 3.09 -3.93 -16.67
N ARG A 78 4.20 -4.66 -16.45
CA ARG A 78 4.82 -5.51 -17.48
C ARG A 78 3.88 -6.62 -17.91
N GLU A 79 3.22 -7.30 -16.98
CA GLU A 79 2.27 -8.36 -17.27
C GLU A 79 1.09 -7.83 -18.08
N THR A 80 0.55 -6.67 -17.70
CA THR A 80 -0.57 -6.03 -18.40
C THR A 80 -0.18 -5.66 -19.84
N ILE A 81 1.00 -5.07 -20.04
CA ILE A 81 1.50 -4.73 -21.37
C ILE A 81 1.71 -5.99 -22.20
N HIS A 82 2.29 -7.05 -21.63
CA HIS A 82 2.46 -8.33 -22.31
C HIS A 82 1.11 -8.94 -22.74
N ARG A 83 0.11 -8.95 -21.85
CA ARG A 83 -1.24 -9.44 -22.15
C ARG A 83 -1.88 -8.69 -23.31
N VAL A 84 -1.82 -7.35 -23.28
CA VAL A 84 -2.36 -6.50 -24.36
C VAL A 84 -1.61 -6.73 -25.67
N ALA A 85 -0.28 -6.81 -25.64
CA ALA A 85 0.54 -7.05 -26.83
C ALA A 85 0.31 -8.44 -27.45
N SER A 86 0.10 -9.47 -26.62
CA SER A 86 -0.19 -10.83 -27.09
C SER A 86 -1.62 -11.02 -27.61
N GLY A 87 -2.56 -10.15 -27.23
CA GLY A 87 -3.96 -10.18 -27.67
C GLY A 87 -4.24 -9.47 -29.01
N GLY A 88 -3.19 -9.00 -29.70
CA GLY A 88 -3.25 -8.40 -31.04
C GLY A 88 -3.28 -9.41 -32.21
N HIS A 89 -3.46 -10.69 -31.92
CA HIS A 89 -3.75 -11.76 -32.88
C HIS A 89 -5.06 -12.46 -32.50
#